data_AF-A0A0D6L5S5-F1
#
_entry.id   AF-A0A0D6L5S5-F1
#
_cell.length_a   1.000
_cell.length_b   1.000
_cell.length_c   1.000
_cell.angle_alpha   90.00
_cell.angle_beta   90.00
_cell.angle_gamma   90.00
#
_symmetry.space_group_name_H-M   'P 1'
#
loop_
_entity.id
_entity.type
_entity.pdbx_description
1 polymer ?
#
loop_
_entity_poly.entity_id
_entity_poly.type
_entity_poly.pdbx_seq_one_letter_code
_entity_poly.pdbx_strand_id
1 'polypeptide(L)'
;MRNQLGTFDWPFFAVAKLIRLDQLSCDAVTPQDIVWEKEDKVKDKIQTCDQYNAPGRYMIYCQGKLLQAVMATQLHKDSKTFVDRPLKEGREGAKVLAEFEKLFPQNVSDIKVEDVRAFVDTNFDQEGHELKE
;
A
#
# COMPACT_ATOMS: atom_id res chain seq x y z
N MET A 1 35.22 36.76 -39.21
CA MET A 1 35.30 37.81 -40.25
C MET A 1 33.90 38.04 -40.78
N ARG A 2 33.55 39.32 -41.05
CA ARG A 2 32.52 39.87 -41.96
C ARG A 2 32.01 38.87 -43.01
N ASN A 3 30.78 38.87 -43.54
CA ASN A 3 29.68 39.83 -43.60
C ASN A 3 28.57 39.13 -44.44
N GLN A 4 27.30 39.48 -44.18
CA GLN A 4 26.21 39.73 -45.15
C GLN A 4 25.83 38.60 -46.14
N LEU A 5 24.54 38.35 -46.38
CA LEU A 5 23.70 39.16 -47.26
C LEU A 5 22.22 39.10 -46.81
N GLY A 6 21.61 40.28 -46.62
CA GLY A 6 20.16 40.45 -46.79
C GLY A 6 19.80 40.28 -48.28
N THR A 7 18.59 40.37 -48.76
CA THR A 7 17.36 41.06 -48.38
C THR A 7 16.34 40.59 -49.42
N PHE A 8 15.05 40.41 -49.12
CA PHE A 8 14.00 40.59 -50.14
C PHE A 8 12.64 40.87 -49.46
N ASP A 9 12.34 42.17 -49.35
CA ASP A 9 11.03 42.82 -49.47
C ASP A 9 10.14 42.13 -50.53
N TRP A 10 8.80 42.01 -50.52
CA TRP A 10 7.66 42.68 -49.85
C TRP A 10 6.37 41.86 -50.26
N PRO A 11 5.15 42.41 -50.45
CA PRO A 11 4.00 42.61 -49.54
C PRO A 11 2.78 41.67 -49.66
N PHE A 12 1.89 41.80 -48.66
CA PHE A 12 0.41 41.78 -48.68
C PHE A 12 -0.33 40.70 -49.50
N PHE A 13 -1.25 39.98 -48.86
CA PHE A 13 -2.70 40.26 -48.92
C PHE A 13 -3.46 39.20 -48.12
N ALA A 14 -4.23 39.65 -47.13
CA ALA A 14 -5.22 38.85 -46.45
C ALA A 14 -6.42 38.63 -47.38
N VAL A 15 -6.93 37.39 -47.46
CA VAL A 15 -8.34 37.13 -47.79
C VAL A 15 -8.82 35.92 -46.97
N ALA A 16 -9.67 36.19 -45.99
CA ALA A 16 -10.47 35.17 -45.34
C ALA A 16 -11.56 34.69 -46.31
N LYS A 17 -11.69 33.37 -46.49
CA LYS A 17 -12.86 32.77 -47.13
C LYS A 17 -13.41 31.67 -46.24
N LEU A 18 -14.57 31.95 -45.65
CA LEU A 18 -15.49 30.98 -45.06
C LEU A 18 -15.86 29.91 -46.09
N ILE A 19 -15.65 28.62 -45.76
CA ILE A 19 -16.45 27.50 -46.27
C ILE A 19 -16.72 26.53 -45.10
N ARG A 20 -18.01 26.16 -45.01
CA ARG A 20 -18.67 25.26 -44.06
C ARG A 20 -18.09 23.83 -44.05
N LEU A 21 -18.17 23.23 -42.85
CA LEU A 21 -18.64 21.87 -42.51
C LEU A 21 -18.40 20.77 -43.57
N ASP A 22 -17.49 19.84 -43.29
CA ASP A 22 -17.84 18.51 -42.73
C ASP A 22 -16.61 17.59 -42.84
N GLN A 23 -15.88 17.45 -41.74
CA GLN A 23 -15.12 16.23 -41.49
C GLN A 23 -14.88 16.14 -39.99
N LEU A 24 -15.66 15.27 -39.35
CA LEU A 24 -15.39 14.75 -38.02
C LEU A 24 -13.96 14.17 -38.02
N SER A 25 -13.01 14.96 -37.54
CA SER A 25 -11.79 14.46 -36.95
C SER A 25 -11.89 14.77 -35.46
N CYS A 26 -11.78 13.74 -34.63
CA CYS A 26 -11.78 13.86 -33.18
C CYS A 26 -10.57 14.71 -32.77
N ASP A 27 -10.76 16.02 -32.61
CA ASP A 27 -9.71 16.87 -32.04
C ASP A 27 -9.53 16.49 -30.57
N ALA A 28 -8.29 16.12 -30.29
CA ALA A 28 -7.81 15.57 -29.05
C ALA A 28 -8.17 16.47 -27.86
N VAL A 29 -8.84 15.88 -26.86
CA VAL A 29 -8.70 16.35 -25.49
C VAL A 29 -7.21 16.37 -25.19
N THR A 30 -6.64 17.56 -24.99
CA THR A 30 -5.33 17.70 -24.39
C THR A 30 -5.42 17.11 -22.99
N PRO A 31 -4.68 16.03 -22.68
CA PRO A 31 -4.46 15.67 -21.30
C PRO A 31 -3.81 16.89 -20.65
N GLN A 32 -4.43 17.44 -19.60
CA GLN A 32 -3.63 18.13 -18.61
C GLN A 32 -2.65 17.07 -18.09
N ASP A 33 -1.45 17.07 -18.66
CA ASP A 33 -0.36 16.24 -18.21
C ASP A 33 -0.16 16.58 -16.74
N ILE A 34 -0.50 15.62 -15.88
CA ILE A 34 -0.04 15.67 -14.50
C ILE A 34 1.47 15.48 -14.60
N VAL A 35 2.19 16.60 -14.65
CA VAL A 35 3.64 16.62 -14.49
C VAL A 35 3.89 16.24 -13.06
N TRP A 36 4.13 14.95 -12.81
CA TRP A 36 4.69 14.50 -11.56
C TRP A 36 6.16 14.92 -11.55
N GLU A 37 6.41 16.17 -11.12
CA GLU A 37 7.75 16.65 -10.83
C GLU A 37 8.37 15.71 -9.79
N LYS A 38 9.48 15.08 -10.19
CA LYS A 38 10.25 14.14 -9.39
C LYS A 38 10.99 14.89 -8.30
N GLU A 39 10.28 15.25 -7.25
CA GLU A 39 10.87 15.25 -5.92
C GLU A 39 10.36 14.01 -5.20
N ASP A 40 10.99 12.86 -5.47
CA ASP A 40 10.99 11.73 -4.55
C ASP A 40 11.74 12.16 -3.29
N LYS A 41 11.11 13.03 -2.48
CA LYS A 41 11.43 13.12 -1.06
C LYS A 41 11.26 11.70 -0.54
N VAL A 42 12.37 11.03 -0.27
CA VAL A 42 12.42 9.83 0.55
C VAL A 42 11.76 10.23 1.85
N LYS A 43 10.44 10.00 1.92
CA LYS A 43 9.66 10.20 3.12
C LYS A 43 10.36 9.36 4.15
N ASP A 44 10.82 10.03 5.20
CA ASP A 44 11.21 9.42 6.46
C ASP A 44 10.27 8.25 6.69
N LYS A 45 10.84 7.05 6.63
CA LYS A 45 10.11 5.79 6.55
C LYS A 45 9.52 5.59 7.93
N ILE A 46 8.39 6.26 8.21
CA ILE A 46 7.61 6.10 9.43
C ILE A 46 7.47 4.59 9.60
N GLN A 47 8.16 4.04 10.60
CA GLN A 47 8.15 2.61 10.86
C GLN A 47 6.75 2.31 11.40
N THR A 48 5.84 1.93 10.50
CA THR A 48 4.40 1.80 10.77
C THR A 48 4.11 0.97 12.00
N CYS A 49 5.01 0.04 12.35
CA CYS A 49 4.95 -0.63 13.63
C CYS A 49 6.34 -1.14 14.06
N ASP A 50 6.89 -0.46 15.07
CA ASP A 50 8.15 -0.77 15.73
C ASP A 50 7.92 -0.88 17.25
N GLN A 51 9.00 -1.09 18.01
CA GLN A 51 8.91 -1.20 19.47
C GLN A 51 8.31 0.06 20.13
N TYR A 52 8.41 1.23 19.49
CA TYR A 52 7.93 2.50 20.03
C TYR A 52 6.45 2.75 19.71
N ASN A 53 6.03 2.48 18.47
CA ASN A 53 4.65 2.65 17.99
C ASN A 53 3.74 1.49 18.43
N ALA A 54 4.33 0.33 18.75
CA ALA A 54 3.62 -0.89 19.10
C ALA A 54 4.35 -1.70 20.19
N PRO A 55 4.57 -1.13 21.40
CA PRO A 55 5.28 -1.81 22.48
C PRO A 55 4.56 -3.11 22.87
N GLY A 56 5.31 -4.20 22.98
CA GLY A 56 4.79 -5.52 23.39
C GLY A 56 3.89 -6.22 22.36
N ARG A 57 3.59 -5.59 21.21
CA ARG A 57 2.73 -6.17 20.16
C ARG A 57 3.38 -6.20 18.77
N TYR A 58 4.44 -5.42 18.55
CA TYR A 58 5.17 -5.39 17.27
C TYR A 58 5.68 -6.79 16.85
N MET A 59 6.07 -7.64 17.80
CA MET A 59 6.51 -9.02 17.55
C MET A 59 5.40 -10.01 17.15
N ILE A 60 4.15 -9.54 17.10
CA ILE A 60 3.02 -10.31 16.58
C ILE A 60 2.53 -9.72 15.27
N TYR A 61 2.39 -8.38 15.19
CA TYR A 61 1.74 -7.72 14.05
C TYR A 61 2.70 -7.21 12.98
N CYS A 62 3.99 -7.03 13.31
CA CYS A 62 4.99 -6.43 12.40
C CYS A 62 6.03 -7.43 11.94
N GLN A 63 6.43 -8.27 12.88
CA GLN A 63 7.42 -9.30 12.72
C GLN A 63 6.98 -10.50 13.53
N GLY A 64 7.50 -11.69 13.22
CA GLY A 64 7.28 -12.87 14.04
C GLY A 64 6.69 -14.05 13.27
N LYS A 65 6.90 -15.24 13.83
CA LYS A 65 6.51 -16.52 13.23
C LYS A 65 4.99 -16.66 13.11
N LEU A 66 4.24 -16.08 14.04
CA LEU A 66 2.77 -16.12 14.05
C LEU A 66 2.17 -15.40 12.83
N LEU A 67 2.60 -14.16 12.55
CA LEU A 67 2.15 -13.42 11.36
C LEU A 67 2.50 -14.18 10.08
N GLN A 68 3.72 -14.72 10.00
CA GLN A 68 4.15 -15.52 8.86
C GLN A 68 3.28 -16.77 8.68
N ALA A 69 2.90 -17.45 9.76
CA ALA A 69 2.01 -18.60 9.70
C ALA A 69 0.60 -18.22 9.24
N VAL A 70 0.02 -17.13 9.75
CA VAL A 70 -1.29 -16.64 9.32
C VAL A 70 -1.29 -16.27 7.83
N MET A 71 -0.23 -15.61 7.36
CA MET A 71 -0.06 -15.27 5.95
C MET A 71 0.16 -16.51 5.07
N ALA A 72 1.00 -17.46 5.50
CA ALA A 72 1.31 -18.68 4.76
C ALA A 72 0.09 -19.61 4.65
N THR A 73 -0.70 -19.71 5.72
CA THR A 73 -1.94 -20.51 5.75
C THR A 73 -3.11 -19.83 5.04
N GLN A 74 -2.97 -18.57 4.62
CA GLN A 74 -4.04 -17.75 4.05
C GLN A 74 -5.34 -17.86 4.86
N LEU A 75 -5.21 -17.85 6.20
CA LEU A 75 -6.33 -18.06 7.11
C LEU A 75 -7.47 -17.07 6.88
N HIS A 76 -7.12 -15.85 6.49
CA HIS A 76 -8.06 -14.81 6.08
C HIS A 76 -7.79 -14.40 4.64
N LYS A 77 -8.87 -14.11 3.90
CA LYS A 77 -8.79 -13.62 2.53
C LYS A 77 -8.14 -12.22 2.45
N ASP A 78 -8.33 -11.44 3.51
CA ASP A 78 -7.78 -10.09 3.65
C ASP A 78 -6.66 -10.09 4.68
N SER A 79 -5.51 -9.54 4.31
CA SER A 79 -4.31 -9.47 5.15
C SER A 79 -4.46 -8.57 6.38
N LYS A 80 -5.53 -7.76 6.45
CA LYS A 80 -5.83 -6.87 7.56
C LYS A 80 -6.67 -7.51 8.67
N THR A 81 -7.46 -8.56 8.37
CA THR A 81 -8.40 -9.15 9.34
C THR A 81 -7.72 -9.72 10.58
N PHE A 82 -6.47 -10.19 10.45
CA PHE A 82 -5.69 -10.63 11.60
C PHE A 82 -5.08 -9.44 12.37
N VAL A 83 -4.64 -8.40 11.66
CA VAL A 83 -4.04 -7.21 12.26
C VAL A 83 -5.08 -6.40 13.05
N ASP A 84 -6.34 -6.46 12.62
CA ASP A 84 -7.49 -5.80 13.25
C ASP A 84 -7.98 -6.54 14.53
N ARG A 85 -7.42 -7.70 14.88
CA ARG A 85 -7.81 -8.47 16.07
C ARG A 85 -6.93 -8.13 17.27
N PRO A 86 -7.47 -7.63 18.38
CA PRO A 86 -6.67 -7.38 19.59
C PRO A 86 -6.32 -8.68 20.32
N LEU A 87 -5.24 -8.62 21.11
CA LEU A 87 -4.91 -9.68 22.07
C LEU A 87 -5.94 -9.70 23.19
N LYS A 88 -6.28 -10.89 23.69
CA LYS A 88 -7.16 -11.02 24.86
C LYS A 88 -6.61 -10.30 26.08
N GLU A 89 -7.51 -9.76 26.89
CA GLU A 89 -7.17 -9.09 28.15
C GLU A 89 -6.28 -9.99 29.04
N GLY A 90 -5.15 -9.44 29.50
CA GLY A 90 -4.16 -10.16 30.31
C GLY A 90 -3.19 -11.07 29.54
N ARG A 91 -3.23 -11.09 28.21
CA ARG A 91 -2.23 -11.77 27.37
C ARG A 91 -1.14 -10.80 26.93
N GLU A 92 0.12 -11.22 27.09
CA GLU A 92 1.28 -10.48 26.59
C GLU A 92 1.71 -11.05 25.24
N GLY A 93 2.07 -10.17 24.29
CA GLY A 93 2.45 -10.63 22.96
C GLY A 93 3.67 -11.56 22.95
N ALA A 94 4.64 -11.33 23.85
CA ALA A 94 5.83 -12.18 23.96
C ALA A 94 5.46 -13.59 24.42
N LYS A 95 4.52 -13.68 25.36
CA LYS A 95 4.05 -14.95 25.90
C LYS A 95 3.28 -15.73 24.85
N VAL A 96 2.39 -15.07 24.11
CA VAL A 96 1.64 -15.70 23.01
C VAL A 96 2.60 -16.20 21.93
N LEU A 97 3.62 -15.41 21.57
CA LEU A 97 4.62 -15.83 20.59
C LEU A 97 5.43 -17.04 21.09
N ALA A 98 5.88 -17.03 22.35
CA ALA A 98 6.63 -18.15 22.94
C ALA A 98 5.79 -19.43 23.02
N GLU A 99 4.50 -19.33 23.36
CA GLU A 99 3.58 -20.47 23.34
C GLU A 99 3.37 -20.99 21.91
N PHE A 100 3.27 -20.09 20.92
CA PHE A 100 3.16 -20.48 19.51
C PHE A 100 4.39 -21.25 19.03
N GLU A 101 5.60 -20.76 19.34
CA GLU A 101 6.85 -21.44 18.96
C GLU A 101 7.01 -22.80 19.64
N LYS A 102 6.50 -22.93 20.88
CA LYS A 102 6.49 -24.20 21.61
C LYS A 102 5.51 -25.22 21.01
N LEU A 103 4.33 -24.76 20.56
CA LEU A 103 3.32 -25.61 19.95
C LEU A 103 3.68 -26.02 18.52
N PHE A 104 4.31 -25.12 17.77
CA PHE A 104 4.66 -25.30 16.36
C PHE A 104 6.16 -25.12 16.15
N PRO A 105 6.99 -26.10 16.54
CA PRO A 105 8.43 -26.05 16.28
C PRO A 105 8.75 -26.18 14.77
N GLN A 106 7.83 -26.73 13.97
CA GLN A 106 8.00 -26.86 12.51
C GLN A 106 7.97 -25.52 11.76
N ASN A 107 8.25 -25.55 10.45
CA ASN A 107 8.15 -24.36 9.61
C ASN A 107 6.69 -23.92 9.45
N VAL A 108 6.50 -22.61 9.27
CA VAL A 108 5.17 -21.99 9.13
C VAL A 108 4.37 -22.53 7.95
N SER A 109 5.04 -23.01 6.90
CA SER A 109 4.42 -23.60 5.71
C SER A 109 3.84 -24.99 5.95
N ASP A 110 4.30 -25.68 7.00
CA ASP A 110 3.88 -27.05 7.34
C ASP A 110 2.75 -27.06 8.38
N ILE A 111 2.38 -25.90 8.92
CA ILE A 111 1.31 -25.78 9.91
C ILE A 111 -0.04 -25.83 9.19
N LYS A 112 -0.98 -26.60 9.73
CA LYS A 112 -2.33 -26.65 9.17
C LYS A 112 -3.10 -25.37 9.50
N VAL A 113 -3.94 -24.96 8.55
CA VAL A 113 -4.81 -23.77 8.69
C VAL A 113 -5.72 -23.89 9.92
N GLU A 114 -6.25 -25.08 10.18
CA GLU A 114 -7.14 -25.36 11.32
C GLU A 114 -6.47 -25.12 12.68
N ASP A 115 -5.20 -25.51 12.82
CA ASP A 115 -4.44 -25.34 14.06
C ASP A 115 -4.09 -23.86 14.31
N VAL A 116 -3.68 -23.14 13.26
CA VAL A 116 -3.45 -21.68 13.34
C VAL A 116 -4.74 -20.96 13.70
N ARG A 117 -5.87 -21.36 13.10
CA ARG A 117 -7.19 -20.79 13.40
C ARG A 117 -7.56 -20.96 14.87
N ALA A 118 -7.45 -22.18 15.39
CA ALA A 118 -7.77 -22.48 16.78
C ALA A 118 -6.85 -21.69 17.74
N PHE A 119 -5.57 -21.57 17.40
CA PHE A 119 -4.63 -20.77 18.17
C PHE A 119 -5.01 -19.27 18.16
N VAL A 120 -5.34 -18.71 17.01
CA VAL A 120 -5.75 -17.30 16.90
C VAL A 120 -7.04 -17.05 17.70
N ASP A 121 -8.06 -17.89 17.55
CA ASP A 121 -9.35 -17.73 18.26
C ASP A 121 -9.22 -17.88 19.79
N THR A 122 -8.27 -18.70 20.24
CA THR A 122 -7.98 -18.87 21.67
C THR A 122 -7.28 -17.66 22.27
N ASN A 123 -6.43 -16.97 21.51
CA ASN A 123 -5.51 -15.94 22.01
C ASN A 123 -5.90 -14.50 21.69
N PHE A 124 -6.67 -14.30 20.64
CA PHE A 124 -7.08 -13.00 20.12
C PHE A 124 -8.60 -12.89 20.24
N ASP A 125 -9.09 -11.68 20.51
CA ASP A 125 -10.51 -11.40 20.51
C ASP A 125 -11.05 -11.19 19.10
N GLN A 126 -12.38 -11.26 18.95
CA GLN A 126 -13.03 -10.90 17.70
C GLN A 126 -12.90 -9.39 17.43
N GLU A 127 -12.89 -9.04 16.15
CA GLU A 127 -12.92 -7.66 15.69
C GLU A 127 -14.10 -6.89 16.31
N GLY A 128 -13.88 -5.66 16.77
CA GLY A 128 -14.96 -4.77 17.21
C GLY A 128 -15.38 -4.82 18.68
N HIS A 129 -14.63 -5.48 19.56
CA HIS A 129 -14.89 -5.46 21.01
C HIS A 129 -14.34 -4.22 21.76
N GLU A 130 -13.88 -3.19 21.05
CA GLU A 130 -13.21 -2.02 21.64
C GLU A 130 -14.12 -0.94 22.25
N LEU A 131 -15.44 -1.13 22.33
CA LEU A 131 -16.33 -0.14 22.93
C LEU A 131 -17.27 -0.78 23.96
N LYS A 132 -16.86 -0.76 25.22
CA LYS A 132 -17.80 -0.60 26.33
C LYS A 132 -17.73 0.87 26.76
N GLU A 133 -18.80 1.59 26.50
CA GLU A 133 -19.08 2.95 27.01
C GLU A 133 -19.09 2.96 28.54
#